data_AF-A0A6J1T5M6-F1
#
_entry.id   AF-A0A6J1T5M6-F1
#
_cell.length_a   1.000
_cell.length_b   1.000
_cell.length_c   1.000
_cell.angle_alpha   90.00
_cell.angle_beta   90.00
_cell.angle_gamma   90.00
#
_symmetry.space_group_name_H-M   'P 1'
#
loop_
_entity.id
_entity.type
_entity.pdbx_description
1 polymer ?
#
loop_
_entity_poly.entity_id
_entity_poly.type
_entity_poly.pdbx_seq_one_letter_code
_entity_poly.pdbx_strand_id
1 'polypeptide(L)'
;MVDITCQDAFYENLTLGLVKLLTQTPGVQDVRLDKRTPCERLLLSSWEQRHCCALPDDLRQFYLSSDGFSLTWNYQNAGQLIPLGHMRVNAITELRRLAGVKSLVDADSPTLLDVEICRQAAASGAGQAPGPSCTERPNFGVKCKIFELDPCQGMAKVCLVYLDKGLEPRRPEPRIWLLDRCFEWHFLASDFTTYFRMMLVHQGLPLWQFRGTPMGLTPWAEQMLTLIAPHLLLNQPDSSAHALHTMEWADAPYSHLDPTIFKTRSKVKKK
;
A
#
# COMPACT_ATOMS: atom_id res chain seq x y z
N MET A 1 -32.08 9.35 1.94
CA MET A 1 -31.65 8.48 3.05
C MET A 1 -31.06 7.23 2.42
N VAL A 2 -29.81 7.29 1.94
CA VAL A 2 -29.08 6.06 1.57
C VAL A 2 -28.92 5.30 2.89
N ASP A 3 -29.48 4.10 2.94
CA ASP A 3 -29.67 3.32 4.17
C ASP A 3 -28.37 3.24 4.98
N ILE A 4 -28.36 3.82 6.18
CA ILE A 4 -27.22 3.79 7.12
C ILE A 4 -26.78 2.33 7.36
N THR A 5 -27.74 1.41 7.40
CA THR A 5 -27.55 -0.04 7.52
C THR A 5 -26.80 -0.67 6.34
N CYS A 6 -26.96 -0.15 5.12
CA CYS A 6 -26.26 -0.63 3.93
C CYS A 6 -24.79 -0.19 3.92
N GLN A 7 -24.52 1.03 4.40
CA GLN A 7 -23.17 1.57 4.51
C GLN A 7 -22.38 0.83 5.60
N ASP A 8 -23.01 0.53 6.74
CA ASP A 8 -22.40 -0.27 7.81
C ASP A 8 -22.02 -1.67 7.33
N ALA A 9 -22.93 -2.35 6.63
CA ALA A 9 -22.67 -3.66 6.05
C ALA A 9 -21.55 -3.64 5.00
N PHE A 10 -21.45 -2.57 4.19
CA PHE A 10 -20.36 -2.41 3.24
C PHE A 10 -19.00 -2.33 3.95
N TYR A 11 -18.87 -1.46 4.96
CA TYR A 11 -17.61 -1.28 5.68
C TYR A 11 -17.23 -2.48 6.55
N GLU A 12 -18.21 -3.18 7.10
CA GLU A 12 -18.00 -4.46 7.77
C GLU A 12 -17.36 -5.49 6.83
N ASN A 13 -17.88 -5.60 5.60
CA ASN A 13 -17.31 -6.48 4.58
C ASN A 13 -15.94 -5.99 4.12
N LEU A 14 -15.81 -4.69 3.82
CA LEU A 14 -14.57 -4.08 3.34
C LEU A 14 -13.41 -4.31 4.33
N THR A 15 -13.70 -4.17 5.62
CA THR A 15 -12.71 -4.36 6.70
C THR A 15 -12.63 -5.80 7.20
N LEU A 16 -13.43 -6.72 6.65
CA LEU A 16 -13.49 -8.12 7.05
C LEU A 16 -13.70 -8.33 8.56
N GLY A 17 -14.53 -7.47 9.17
CA GLY A 17 -14.79 -7.50 10.61
C GLY A 17 -13.64 -6.99 11.50
N LEU A 18 -12.57 -6.41 10.93
CA LEU A 18 -11.42 -5.90 11.68
C LEU A 18 -11.81 -4.88 12.76
N VAL A 19 -12.80 -4.02 12.48
CA VAL A 19 -13.28 -3.04 13.47
C VAL A 19 -13.81 -3.73 14.73
N LYS A 20 -14.56 -4.82 14.57
CA LYS A 20 -15.08 -5.61 15.69
C LYS A 20 -13.95 -6.31 16.44
N LEU A 21 -13.01 -6.90 15.71
CA LEU A 21 -11.82 -7.55 16.29
C LEU A 21 -11.03 -6.57 17.16
N LEU A 22 -10.73 -5.38 16.63
CA LEU A 22 -10.00 -4.33 17.35
C LEU A 22 -10.75 -3.87 18.59
N THR A 23 -12.06 -3.66 18.49
CA THR A 23 -12.90 -3.24 19.63
C THR A 23 -12.94 -4.29 20.75
N GLN A 24 -12.79 -5.57 20.41
CA GLN A 24 -12.72 -6.68 21.38
C GLN A 24 -11.31 -6.92 21.93
N THR A 25 -10.29 -6.28 21.35
CA THR A 25 -8.89 -6.49 21.74
C THR A 25 -8.57 -5.71 23.02
N PRO A 26 -8.10 -6.37 24.10
CA PRO A 26 -7.78 -5.69 25.35
C PRO A 26 -6.75 -4.58 25.16
N GLY A 27 -7.02 -3.41 25.75
CA GLY A 27 -6.15 -2.22 25.66
C GLY A 27 -6.37 -1.38 24.40
N VAL A 28 -7.02 -1.90 23.36
CA VAL A 28 -7.38 -1.09 22.18
C VAL A 28 -8.51 -0.12 22.54
N GLN A 29 -8.37 1.13 22.11
CA GLN A 29 -9.32 2.21 22.32
C GLN A 29 -9.43 3.08 21.06
N ASP A 30 -10.46 3.94 21.01
CA ASP A 30 -10.65 4.93 19.94
C ASP A 30 -10.56 4.36 18.52
N VAL A 31 -11.20 3.23 18.26
CA VAL A 31 -11.28 2.69 16.90
C VAL A 31 -12.17 3.60 16.05
N ARG A 32 -11.56 4.27 15.07
CA ARG A 32 -12.21 5.24 14.17
C ARG A 32 -12.05 4.79 12.73
N LEU A 33 -13.19 4.58 12.07
CA LEU A 33 -13.26 4.27 10.65
C LEU A 33 -13.97 5.42 9.93
N ASP A 34 -13.26 6.08 9.02
CA ASP A 34 -13.80 7.16 8.22
C ASP A 34 -14.59 6.60 7.04
N LYS A 35 -15.93 6.73 7.11
CA LYS A 35 -16.80 6.31 6.02
C LYS A 35 -16.79 7.36 4.91
N ARG A 36 -16.15 7.04 3.79
CA ARG A 36 -16.04 7.90 2.61
C ARG A 36 -17.09 7.57 1.56
N THR A 37 -17.41 8.55 0.73
CA THR A 37 -18.31 8.40 -0.41
C THR A 37 -17.56 7.80 -1.60
N PRO A 38 -18.24 7.04 -2.48
CA PRO A 38 -17.70 6.65 -3.77
C PRO A 38 -17.22 7.83 -4.61
N CYS A 39 -16.17 7.60 -5.39
CA CYS A 39 -15.68 8.54 -6.39
C CYS A 39 -16.55 8.49 -7.66
N GLU A 40 -16.74 9.62 -8.31
CA GLU A 40 -17.46 9.70 -9.59
C GLU A 40 -16.64 9.08 -10.73
N ARG A 41 -17.29 8.34 -11.63
CA ARG A 41 -16.63 7.74 -12.81
C ARG A 41 -15.89 8.78 -13.67
N LEU A 42 -16.47 9.98 -13.81
CA LEU A 42 -15.88 11.07 -14.58
C LEU A 42 -14.60 11.58 -13.94
N LEU A 43 -14.54 11.66 -12.60
CA LEU A 43 -13.34 12.07 -11.86
C LEU A 43 -12.20 11.06 -12.09
N LEU A 44 -12.49 9.76 -12.01
CA LEU A 44 -11.50 8.72 -12.31
C LEU A 44 -10.99 8.79 -13.76
N SER A 45 -11.89 8.93 -14.73
CA SER A 45 -11.50 9.06 -16.14
C SER A 45 -10.70 10.34 -16.41
N SER A 46 -11.03 11.44 -15.74
CA SER A 46 -10.28 12.70 -15.83
C SER A 46 -8.88 12.56 -15.23
N TRP A 47 -8.76 11.86 -14.10
CA TRP A 47 -7.47 11.55 -13.48
C TRP A 47 -6.59 10.70 -14.42
N GLU A 48 -7.17 9.64 -15.01
CA GLU A 48 -6.46 8.75 -15.93
C GLU A 48 -5.98 9.48 -17.20
N GLN A 49 -6.85 10.34 -17.76
CA GLN A 49 -6.51 11.18 -18.89
C GLN A 49 -5.39 12.17 -18.54
N ARG A 50 -5.49 12.85 -17.39
CA ARG A 50 -4.48 13.81 -16.91
C ARG A 50 -3.10 13.18 -16.73
N HIS A 51 -3.05 11.94 -16.27
CA HIS A 51 -1.80 11.23 -16.00
C HIS A 51 -1.38 10.28 -17.13
N CYS A 52 -2.16 10.23 -18.21
CA CYS A 52 -1.99 9.37 -19.38
C CYS A 52 -1.83 7.88 -19.01
N CYS A 53 -2.50 7.41 -17.96
CA CYS A 53 -2.46 6.01 -17.51
C CYS A 53 -3.81 5.59 -16.96
N ALA A 54 -4.17 4.32 -17.18
CA ALA A 54 -5.37 3.74 -16.57
C ALA A 54 -5.06 3.24 -15.16
N LEU A 55 -5.99 3.42 -14.22
CA LEU A 55 -5.93 2.75 -12.92
C LEU A 55 -6.06 1.23 -13.13
N PRO A 56 -5.38 0.39 -12.32
CA PRO A 56 -5.69 -1.03 -12.32
C PRO A 56 -7.14 -1.26 -11.89
N ASP A 57 -7.76 -2.30 -12.45
CA ASP A 57 -9.20 -2.52 -12.36
C ASP A 57 -9.70 -2.62 -10.91
N ASP A 58 -8.94 -3.25 -10.03
CA ASP A 58 -9.28 -3.43 -8.63
C ASP A 58 -9.22 -2.11 -7.83
N LEU A 59 -8.17 -1.30 -8.04
CA LEU A 59 -8.06 0.03 -7.44
C LEU A 59 -9.13 0.98 -7.98
N ARG A 60 -9.44 0.90 -9.29
CA ARG A 60 -10.53 1.67 -9.89
C ARG A 60 -11.87 1.30 -9.25
N GLN A 61 -12.14 0.00 -9.07
CA GLN A 61 -13.36 -0.47 -8.40
C GLN A 61 -13.40 -0.05 -6.93
N PHE A 62 -12.26 -0.09 -6.22
CA PHE A 62 -12.14 0.44 -4.87
C PHE A 62 -12.58 1.91 -4.81
N TYR A 63 -12.03 2.79 -5.65
CA TYR A 63 -12.44 4.20 -5.67
C TYR A 63 -13.91 4.40 -6.07
N LEU A 64 -14.46 3.56 -6.95
CA LEU A 64 -15.90 3.55 -7.28
C LEU A 64 -16.79 3.06 -6.12
N SER A 65 -16.21 2.58 -5.02
CA SER A 65 -16.92 2.16 -3.81
C SER A 65 -16.60 3.03 -2.58
N SER A 66 -15.39 3.61 -2.52
CA SER A 66 -14.92 4.49 -1.44
C SER A 66 -13.75 5.36 -1.93
N ASP A 67 -13.85 6.70 -1.83
CA ASP A 67 -12.76 7.61 -2.24
C ASP A 67 -11.64 7.72 -1.19
N GLY A 68 -10.80 6.67 -1.17
CA GLY A 68 -9.77 6.47 -0.16
C GLY A 68 -10.30 5.68 1.05
N PHE A 69 -9.42 5.48 2.03
CA PHE A 69 -9.68 4.71 3.25
C PHE A 69 -8.87 5.27 4.42
N SER A 70 -9.46 5.28 5.61
CA SER A 70 -8.79 5.69 6.84
C SER A 70 -9.40 4.94 8.02
N LEU A 71 -8.58 4.11 8.67
CA LEU A 71 -8.93 3.43 9.92
C LEU A 71 -7.78 3.65 10.90
N THR A 72 -8.12 4.22 12.06
CA THR A 72 -7.15 4.49 13.12
C THR A 72 -7.63 3.91 14.44
N TRP A 73 -6.70 3.57 15.31
CA TRP A 73 -7.00 3.11 16.66
C TRP A 73 -5.82 3.35 17.60
N ASN A 74 -6.11 3.47 18.88
CA ASN A 74 -5.16 3.76 19.94
C ASN A 74 -4.99 2.55 20.85
N TYR A 75 -3.87 2.49 21.56
CA TYR A 75 -3.60 1.47 22.57
C TYR A 75 -3.34 2.13 23.93
N GLN A 76 -4.03 1.67 24.97
CA GLN A 76 -3.82 2.09 26.34
C GLN A 76 -2.74 1.23 26.99
N ASN A 77 -1.61 1.84 27.34
CA ASN A 77 -0.53 1.21 28.08
C ASN A 77 -0.22 2.03 29.33
N ALA A 78 -0.29 1.42 30.51
CA ALA A 78 -0.01 2.06 31.81
C ALA A 78 -0.71 3.42 32.02
N GLY A 79 -1.96 3.56 31.55
CA GLY A 79 -2.74 4.80 31.64
C GLY A 79 -2.45 5.84 30.56
N GLN A 80 -1.44 5.64 29.72
CA GLN A 80 -1.17 6.48 28.55
C GLN A 80 -1.88 5.92 27.31
N LEU A 81 -2.50 6.81 26.53
CA LEU A 81 -3.11 6.48 25.25
C LEU A 81 -2.11 6.74 24.11
N ILE A 82 -1.75 5.69 23.38
CA ILE A 82 -0.74 5.72 22.32
C ILE A 82 -1.45 5.55 20.97
N PRO A 83 -1.32 6.48 20.02
CA PRO A 83 -1.82 6.28 18.66
C PRO A 83 -0.97 5.22 17.98
N LEU A 84 -1.59 4.09 17.62
CA LEU A 84 -0.84 2.91 17.24
C LEU A 84 -1.23 2.38 15.86
N GLY A 85 -2.52 2.16 15.65
CA GLY A 85 -3.04 1.70 14.38
C GLY A 85 -3.29 2.81 13.39
N HIS A 86 -2.71 2.72 12.21
CA HIS A 86 -2.97 3.66 11.12
C HIS A 86 -2.99 2.94 9.76
N MET A 87 -4.18 2.78 9.21
CA MET A 87 -4.41 2.26 7.87
C MET A 87 -4.93 3.39 7.00
N ARG A 88 -4.26 3.65 5.87
CA ARG A 88 -4.63 4.75 4.98
C ARG A 88 -4.47 4.36 3.52
N VAL A 89 -5.44 4.79 2.72
CA VAL A 89 -5.33 4.93 1.28
C VAL A 89 -5.84 6.33 0.94
N ASN A 90 -5.00 7.12 0.26
CA ASN A 90 -5.32 8.48 -0.14
C ASN A 90 -6.58 8.52 -1.04
N ALA A 91 -7.28 9.65 -1.04
CA ALA A 91 -8.32 9.91 -2.03
C ALA A 91 -7.71 10.04 -3.43
N ILE A 92 -8.50 9.88 -4.49
CA ILE A 92 -8.00 10.01 -5.87
C ILE A 92 -7.35 11.38 -6.13
N THR A 93 -7.91 12.44 -5.55
CA THR A 93 -7.43 13.82 -5.66
C THR A 93 -6.15 14.07 -4.87
N GLU A 94 -5.86 13.22 -3.89
CA GLU A 94 -4.66 13.26 -3.04
C GLU A 94 -3.51 12.41 -3.59
N LEU A 95 -3.71 11.63 -4.67
CA LEU A 95 -2.65 10.84 -5.29
C LEU A 95 -1.59 11.74 -5.91
N ARG A 96 -0.44 11.83 -5.23
CA ARG A 96 0.71 12.62 -5.69
C ARG A 96 1.56 11.82 -6.65
N ARG A 97 1.84 12.40 -7.81
CA ARG A 97 2.80 11.82 -8.76
C ARG A 97 4.22 12.13 -8.32
N LEU A 98 5.02 11.09 -8.03
CA LEU A 98 6.38 11.22 -7.52
C LEU A 98 7.45 11.24 -8.62
N ALA A 99 7.15 10.70 -9.80
CA ALA A 99 8.08 10.62 -10.93
C ALA A 99 7.39 10.90 -12.27
N GLY A 100 8.16 11.45 -13.22
CA GLY A 100 7.75 11.66 -14.61
C GLY A 100 6.99 12.96 -14.90
N VAL A 101 6.96 13.92 -13.96
CA VAL A 101 6.62 15.32 -14.24
C VAL A 101 7.71 16.17 -13.63
N LYS A 102 8.42 16.96 -14.45
CA LYS A 102 9.29 18.01 -13.92
C LYS A 102 8.38 19.02 -13.21
N SER A 103 8.54 19.18 -11.90
CA SER A 103 7.89 20.29 -11.20
C SER A 103 8.39 21.59 -11.84
N LEU A 104 7.50 22.35 -12.48
CA LEU A 104 7.85 23.65 -13.08
C LEU A 104 8.26 24.69 -12.03
N VAL A 105 8.01 24.39 -10.75
CA VAL A 105 8.19 25.32 -9.63
C VAL A 105 9.61 25.26 -9.06
N ASP A 106 10.37 24.19 -9.33
CA ASP A 106 11.68 23.99 -8.70
C ASP A 106 12.60 23.14 -9.58
N ALA A 107 13.09 23.75 -10.67
CA ALA A 107 13.95 23.09 -11.65
C ALA A 107 15.29 22.60 -11.08
N ASP A 108 15.72 23.15 -9.95
CA ASP A 108 17.00 22.85 -9.28
C ASP A 108 16.87 21.86 -8.12
N SER A 109 15.67 21.35 -7.83
CA SER A 109 15.47 20.35 -6.76
C SER A 109 15.79 18.93 -7.24
N PRO A 110 16.55 18.13 -6.46
CA PRO A 110 16.84 16.75 -6.82
C PRO A 110 15.56 15.91 -6.83
N THR A 111 15.44 15.06 -7.84
CA THR A 111 14.28 14.19 -8.12
C THR A 111 14.62 12.72 -7.93
N LEU A 112 13.61 11.85 -7.93
CA LEU A 112 13.81 10.39 -7.92
C LEU A 112 14.66 9.90 -9.11
N LEU A 113 14.66 10.64 -10.22
CA LEU A 113 15.51 10.33 -11.36
C LEU A 113 16.98 10.56 -11.05
N ASP A 114 17.32 11.63 -10.32
CA ASP A 114 18.71 11.95 -9.98
C ASP A 114 19.30 10.89 -9.05
N VAL A 115 18.49 10.37 -8.12
CA VAL A 115 18.86 9.23 -7.27
C VAL A 115 19.18 8.00 -8.12
N GLU A 116 18.33 7.68 -9.11
CA GLU A 116 18.53 6.54 -10.00
C GLU A 116 19.77 6.70 -10.88
N ILE A 117 20.03 7.90 -11.42
CA ILE A 117 21.24 8.21 -12.20
C ILE A 117 22.50 8.01 -11.35
N CYS A 118 22.54 8.58 -10.14
CA CYS A 118 23.66 8.41 -9.21
C CYS A 118 23.91 6.94 -8.88
N ARG A 119 22.84 6.16 -8.73
CA ARG A 119 22.91 4.73 -8.45
C ARG A 119 23.49 3.93 -9.60
N GLN A 120 23.05 4.21 -10.83
CA GLN A 120 23.57 3.56 -12.04
C GLN A 120 25.05 3.88 -12.27
N ALA A 121 25.47 5.11 -11.99
CA ALA A 121 26.87 5.51 -12.05
C ALA A 121 27.74 4.76 -11.01
N ALA A 122 27.25 4.59 -9.78
CA ALA A 122 27.93 3.79 -8.75
C ALA A 122 28.04 2.30 -9.13
N ALA A 123 26.99 1.74 -9.75
CA ALA A 123 26.99 0.35 -10.21
C ALA A 123 27.93 0.08 -11.39
N SER A 124 28.14 1.08 -12.26
CA SER A 124 29.04 0.96 -13.41
C SER A 124 30.52 1.24 -13.09
N GLY A 125 30.82 1.90 -11.96
CA GLY A 125 32.19 2.10 -11.46
C GLY A 125 32.75 0.95 -10.63
N ALA A 126 31.89 0.08 -10.08
CA ALA A 126 32.29 -1.15 -9.43
C ALA A 126 32.25 -2.29 -10.46
N GLY A 127 33.39 -2.82 -10.89
CA GLY A 127 33.51 -3.90 -11.89
C GLY A 127 32.94 -5.27 -11.47
N GLN A 128 31.80 -5.31 -10.78
CA GLN A 128 31.10 -6.53 -10.40
C GLN A 128 30.13 -6.90 -11.52
N ALA A 129 30.40 -8.04 -12.18
CA ALA A 129 29.41 -8.69 -13.02
C ALA A 129 28.12 -8.92 -12.20
N PRO A 130 26.92 -8.82 -12.81
CA PRO A 130 25.67 -9.04 -12.10
C PRO A 130 25.65 -10.47 -11.57
N GLY A 131 25.79 -10.62 -10.25
CA GLY A 131 25.61 -11.90 -9.58
C GLY A 131 24.16 -12.37 -9.71
N PRO A 132 23.89 -13.68 -9.69
CA PRO A 132 22.56 -14.26 -9.88
C PRO A 132 21.54 -13.95 -8.78
N SER A 133 21.89 -13.12 -7.79
CA SER A 133 21.01 -12.70 -6.68
C SER A 133 20.45 -11.28 -6.80
N CYS A 134 20.79 -10.53 -7.86
CA CYS A 134 20.15 -9.25 -8.16
C CYS A 134 18.81 -9.51 -8.86
N THR A 135 17.82 -10.00 -8.10
CA THR A 135 16.42 -10.00 -8.54
C THR A 135 16.08 -8.58 -9.00
N GLU A 136 15.52 -8.50 -10.20
CA GLU A 136 15.16 -7.32 -10.98
C GLU A 136 14.63 -6.15 -10.12
N ARG A 137 15.53 -5.33 -9.57
CA ARG A 137 15.13 -4.04 -8.99
C ARG A 137 14.59 -3.22 -10.17
N PRO A 138 13.32 -2.79 -10.15
CA PRO A 138 12.77 -2.12 -11.30
C PRO A 138 13.55 -0.84 -11.56
N ASN A 139 13.89 -0.58 -12.82
CA ASN A 139 14.46 0.71 -13.19
C ASN A 139 13.33 1.75 -13.16
N PHE A 140 13.28 2.56 -12.09
CA PHE A 140 12.28 3.61 -11.91
C PHE A 140 12.65 4.87 -12.70
N GLY A 141 13.01 4.70 -13.98
CA GLY A 141 13.48 5.76 -14.86
C GLY A 141 12.40 6.76 -15.29
N VAL A 142 12.76 7.69 -16.18
CA VAL A 142 11.93 8.83 -16.62
C VAL A 142 10.53 8.48 -17.15
N LYS A 143 10.33 7.25 -17.61
CA LYS A 143 9.07 6.77 -18.18
C LYS A 143 8.15 6.13 -17.15
N CYS A 144 8.64 5.82 -15.96
CA CYS A 144 7.82 5.30 -14.89
C CYS A 144 6.79 6.32 -14.43
N LYS A 145 5.60 5.83 -14.08
CA LYS A 145 4.56 6.62 -13.43
C LYS A 145 4.38 6.08 -12.03
N ILE A 146 4.59 6.94 -11.05
CA ILE A 146 4.62 6.57 -9.65
C ILE A 146 3.65 7.47 -8.92
N PHE A 147 2.68 6.87 -8.24
CA PHE A 147 1.65 7.58 -7.49
C PHE A 147 1.65 7.15 -6.03
N GLU A 148 1.74 8.12 -5.13
CA GLU A 148 1.72 7.90 -3.68
C GLU A 148 0.30 7.55 -3.20
N LEU A 149 0.10 6.30 -2.75
CA LEU A 149 -1.15 5.81 -2.18
C LEU A 149 -1.25 6.10 -0.69
N ASP A 150 -0.14 6.02 0.05
CA ASP A 150 -0.07 6.31 1.48
C ASP A 150 1.30 6.92 1.81
N PRO A 151 1.34 8.11 2.46
CA PRO A 151 2.60 8.68 2.95
C PRO A 151 3.13 8.00 4.22
N CYS A 152 2.48 6.95 4.73
CA CYS A 152 2.92 6.13 5.87
C CYS A 152 3.46 6.96 7.05
N GLN A 153 2.76 8.03 7.42
CA GLN A 153 3.14 8.98 8.48
C GLN A 153 4.55 9.59 8.32
N GLY A 154 5.07 9.67 7.09
CA GLY A 154 6.40 10.21 6.78
C GLY A 154 7.56 9.22 6.96
N MET A 155 7.29 7.97 7.36
CA MET A 155 8.32 6.95 7.56
C MET A 155 8.69 6.22 6.26
N ALA A 156 7.79 6.18 5.29
CA ALA A 156 7.96 5.59 3.97
C ALA A 156 6.86 6.12 3.04
N LYS A 157 6.79 5.61 1.82
CA LYS A 157 5.66 5.84 0.91
C LYS A 157 5.24 4.55 0.27
N VAL A 158 3.96 4.20 0.37
CA VAL A 158 3.40 3.14 -0.47
C VAL A 158 3.00 3.76 -1.79
N CYS A 159 3.49 3.17 -2.88
CA CYS A 159 3.35 3.70 -4.22
C CYS A 159 2.72 2.68 -5.16
N LEU A 160 1.82 3.17 -6.01
CA LEU A 160 1.40 2.50 -7.23
C LEU A 160 2.41 2.81 -8.33
N VAL A 161 3.07 1.78 -8.86
CA VAL A 161 4.17 1.94 -9.82
C VAL A 161 3.83 1.28 -11.14
N TYR A 162 3.81 2.08 -12.20
CA TYR A 162 3.79 1.64 -13.59
C TYR A 162 5.23 1.57 -14.09
N LEU A 163 5.71 0.34 -14.29
CA LEU A 163 7.02 0.10 -14.88
C LEU A 163 6.98 0.31 -16.39
N ASP A 164 8.04 0.89 -16.94
CA ASP A 164 8.20 1.02 -18.39
C ASP A 164 8.62 -0.33 -18.98
N LYS A 165 7.65 -1.12 -19.45
CA LYS A 165 7.91 -2.38 -20.15
C LYS A 165 8.21 -2.13 -21.64
N GLY A 166 9.13 -1.24 -21.98
CA GLY A 166 9.64 -1.07 -23.35
C GLY A 166 8.58 -1.07 -24.47
N LEU A 167 8.87 -1.75 -25.58
CA LEU A 167 8.03 -1.84 -26.79
C LEU A 167 6.90 -2.88 -26.71
N GLU A 168 6.68 -3.51 -25.56
CA GLU A 168 5.66 -4.55 -25.44
C GLU A 168 4.24 -3.93 -25.50
N PRO A 169 3.36 -4.41 -26.40
CA PRO A 169 2.03 -3.82 -26.61
C PRO A 169 1.03 -4.12 -25.48
N ARG A 170 1.45 -4.81 -24.42
CA ARG A 170 0.59 -5.12 -23.27
C ARG A 170 0.44 -3.89 -22.39
N ARG A 171 -0.78 -3.70 -21.85
CA ARG A 171 -1.04 -2.65 -20.87
C ARG A 171 -0.03 -2.79 -19.71
N PRO A 172 0.61 -1.70 -19.26
CA PRO A 172 1.51 -1.78 -18.11
C PRO A 172 0.71 -2.28 -16.91
N GLU A 173 1.21 -3.34 -16.26
CA GLU A 173 0.63 -3.92 -15.06
C GLU A 173 1.23 -3.19 -13.86
N PRO A 174 0.51 -2.24 -13.25
CA PRO A 174 1.05 -1.52 -12.12
C PRO A 174 1.13 -2.43 -10.90
N ARG A 175 2.18 -2.24 -10.08
CA ARG A 175 2.43 -3.01 -8.86
C ARG A 175 2.51 -2.07 -7.66
N ILE A 176 2.37 -2.62 -6.46
CA ILE A 176 2.47 -1.87 -5.20
C ILE A 176 3.87 -2.03 -4.61
N TRP A 177 4.53 -0.91 -4.37
CA TRP A 177 5.89 -0.86 -3.84
C TRP A 177 5.98 0.07 -2.63
N LEU A 178 6.89 -0.24 -1.72
CA LEU A 178 7.32 0.65 -0.64
C LEU A 178 8.57 1.41 -1.09
N LEU A 179 8.55 2.73 -0.96
CA LEU A 179 9.73 3.59 -1.05
C LEU A 179 10.12 4.01 0.37
N ASP A 180 11.30 3.62 0.83
CA ASP A 180 11.80 4.01 2.14
C ASP A 180 12.53 5.36 2.14
N ARG A 181 13.01 5.80 3.31
CA ARG A 181 13.73 7.08 3.47
C ARG A 181 15.16 7.07 2.91
N CYS A 182 15.70 5.88 2.62
CA CYS A 182 16.97 5.72 1.92
C CYS A 182 16.77 5.72 0.40
N PHE A 183 15.54 5.96 -0.08
CA PHE A 183 15.13 5.88 -1.48
C PHE A 183 15.31 4.48 -2.08
N GLU A 184 15.21 3.46 -1.24
CA GLU A 184 15.17 2.06 -1.68
C GLU A 184 13.74 1.60 -1.92
N TRP A 185 13.60 0.79 -2.96
CA TRP A 185 12.33 0.23 -3.40
C TRP A 185 12.19 -1.21 -2.95
N HIS A 186 11.09 -1.51 -2.27
CA HIS A 186 10.75 -2.85 -1.80
C HIS A 186 9.40 -3.26 -2.35
N PHE A 187 9.32 -4.44 -2.94
CA PHE A 187 8.06 -4.96 -3.46
C PHE A 187 7.11 -5.31 -2.31
N LEU A 188 5.85 -4.89 -2.41
CA LEU A 188 4.81 -5.25 -1.43
C LEU A 188 3.79 -6.21 -2.01
N ALA A 189 3.19 -5.88 -3.15
CA ALA A 189 2.11 -6.67 -3.73
C ALA A 189 1.99 -6.51 -5.25
N SER A 190 1.49 -7.55 -5.91
CA SER A 190 1.21 -7.59 -7.35
C SER A 190 0.06 -6.65 -7.75
N ASP A 191 -0.90 -6.44 -6.85
CA ASP A 191 -2.13 -5.68 -7.07
C ASP A 191 -2.58 -4.97 -5.79
N PHE A 192 -3.55 -4.07 -5.93
CA PHE A 192 -4.03 -3.25 -4.83
C PHE A 192 -4.82 -4.08 -3.81
N THR A 193 -5.60 -5.05 -4.28
CA THR A 193 -6.42 -5.90 -3.41
C THR A 193 -5.55 -6.68 -2.42
N THR A 194 -4.46 -7.28 -2.91
CA THR A 194 -3.49 -8.01 -2.09
C THR A 194 -2.84 -7.08 -1.06
N TYR A 195 -2.41 -5.89 -1.48
CA TYR A 195 -1.87 -4.88 -0.56
C TYR A 195 -2.89 -4.45 0.51
N PHE A 196 -4.13 -4.16 0.12
CA PHE A 196 -5.19 -3.74 1.03
C PHE A 196 -5.47 -4.82 2.08
N ARG A 197 -5.44 -6.10 1.68
CA ARG A 197 -5.54 -7.22 2.63
C ARG A 197 -4.36 -7.28 3.59
N MET A 198 -3.13 -7.13 3.11
CA MET A 198 -1.95 -7.09 3.97
C MET A 198 -2.11 -6.00 5.04
N MET A 199 -2.60 -4.82 4.65
CA MET A 199 -2.88 -3.72 5.57
C MET A 199 -3.89 -4.11 6.67
N LEU A 200 -5.00 -4.77 6.31
CA LEU A 200 -6.00 -5.25 7.26
C LEU A 200 -5.46 -6.34 8.19
N VAL A 201 -4.73 -7.33 7.63
CA VAL A 201 -4.12 -8.44 8.39
C VAL A 201 -3.16 -7.91 9.45
N HIS A 202 -2.36 -6.89 9.11
CA HIS A 202 -1.42 -6.27 10.02
C HIS A 202 -2.07 -5.22 10.94
N GLN A 203 -3.39 -5.02 10.83
CA GLN A 203 -4.17 -4.14 11.69
C GLN A 203 -3.67 -2.68 11.69
N GLY A 204 -2.92 -2.26 10.67
CA GLY A 204 -2.27 -0.95 10.63
C GLY A 204 -1.20 -0.72 11.70
N LEU A 205 -0.62 -1.77 12.28
CA LEU A 205 0.44 -1.66 13.29
C LEU A 205 1.67 -0.91 12.75
N PRO A 206 2.42 -0.19 13.59
CA PRO A 206 3.54 0.61 13.12
C PRO A 206 4.54 -0.18 12.29
N LEU A 207 4.94 0.41 11.16
CA LEU A 207 5.99 -0.12 10.25
C LEU A 207 5.69 -1.51 9.68
N TRP A 208 4.46 -2.01 9.72
CA TRP A 208 4.13 -3.36 9.24
C TRP A 208 4.61 -3.65 7.80
N GLN A 209 4.68 -2.62 6.94
CA GLN A 209 5.17 -2.70 5.57
C GLN A 209 6.67 -3.04 5.49
N PHE A 210 7.46 -2.66 6.50
CA PHE A 210 8.91 -2.90 6.53
C PHE A 210 9.27 -4.33 6.93
N ARG A 211 8.30 -5.13 7.40
CA ARG A 211 8.55 -6.46 7.95
C ARG A 211 9.28 -7.41 7.01
N GLY A 212 9.00 -7.33 5.71
CA GLY A 212 9.67 -8.16 4.68
C GLY A 212 10.83 -7.47 3.98
N THR A 213 11.28 -6.33 4.50
CA THR A 213 12.39 -5.56 3.93
C THR A 213 13.66 -5.81 4.75
N PRO A 214 14.87 -5.58 4.18
CA PRO A 214 16.12 -5.67 4.93
C PRO A 214 16.21 -4.74 6.14
N MET A 215 15.39 -3.68 6.19
CA MET A 215 15.34 -2.76 7.32
C MET A 215 14.59 -3.34 8.53
N GLY A 216 13.65 -4.27 8.28
CA GLY A 216 12.85 -4.90 9.33
C GLY A 216 12.02 -3.90 10.14
N LEU A 217 11.51 -4.39 11.28
CA LEU A 217 10.77 -3.58 12.23
C LEU A 217 11.72 -2.97 13.26
N THR A 218 11.39 -1.79 13.79
CA THR A 218 12.08 -1.26 14.97
C THR A 218 11.73 -2.09 16.22
N PRO A 219 12.59 -2.16 17.25
CA PRO A 219 12.30 -2.91 18.48
C PRO A 219 10.96 -2.52 19.13
N TRP A 220 10.62 -1.24 19.09
CA TRP A 220 9.33 -0.76 19.60
C TRP A 220 8.15 -1.29 18.78
N ALA A 221 8.23 -1.27 17.45
CA ALA A 221 7.19 -1.83 16.58
C ALA A 221 7.04 -3.35 16.77
N GLU A 222 8.15 -4.08 16.93
CA GLU A 222 8.13 -5.53 17.22
C GLU A 222 7.46 -5.83 18.56
N GLN A 223 7.75 -5.03 19.59
CA GLN A 223 7.10 -5.18 20.89
C GLN A 223 5.59 -4.97 20.78
N MET A 224 5.14 -3.94 20.05
CA MET A 224 3.72 -3.67 19.84
C MET A 224 3.04 -4.78 19.03
N LEU A 225 3.70 -5.29 17.99
CA LEU A 225 3.23 -6.44 17.21
C LEU A 225 3.07 -7.68 18.07
N THR A 226 4.07 -7.98 18.90
CA THR A 226 4.06 -9.13 19.83
C THR A 226 2.93 -9.02 20.85
N LEU A 227 2.69 -7.81 21.35
CA LEU A 227 1.68 -7.56 22.38
C LEU A 227 0.24 -7.68 21.84
N ILE A 228 0.00 -7.19 20.62
CA ILE A 228 -1.37 -7.00 20.10
C ILE A 228 -1.77 -8.07 19.09
N ALA A 229 -0.84 -8.49 18.24
CA ALA A 229 -1.09 -9.46 17.19
C ALA A 229 -0.02 -10.56 17.15
N PRO A 230 0.19 -11.30 18.27
CA PRO A 230 1.22 -12.35 18.34
C PRO A 230 1.00 -13.48 17.31
N HIS A 231 -0.23 -13.70 16.88
CA HIS A 231 -0.55 -14.67 15.82
C HIS A 231 0.15 -14.35 14.49
N LEU A 232 0.50 -13.08 14.24
CA LEU A 232 1.27 -12.69 13.06
C LEU A 232 2.73 -13.13 13.13
N LEU A 233 3.24 -13.52 14.31
CA LEU A 233 4.59 -14.06 14.50
C LEU A 233 4.67 -15.57 14.20
N LEU A 234 3.57 -16.29 14.39
CA LEU A 234 3.52 -17.76 14.28
C LEU A 234 3.59 -18.28 12.84
N ASN A 235 3.28 -17.43 11.85
CA ASN A 235 3.29 -17.81 10.43
C ASN A 235 4.67 -17.61 9.77
N GLN A 236 5.76 -17.77 10.53
CA GLN A 236 7.11 -17.80 9.98
C GLN A 236 7.51 -19.26 9.71
N PRO A 237 7.71 -19.69 8.45
CA PRO A 237 8.50 -20.88 8.20
C PRO A 237 9.93 -20.61 8.70
N ASP A 238 10.46 -21.56 9.48
CA ASP A 238 11.72 -21.51 10.22
C ASP A 238 12.78 -20.51 9.73
N SER A 239 13.08 -19.54 10.61
CA SER A 239 14.28 -18.70 10.52
C SER A 239 15.53 -19.55 10.68
N SER A 240 16.04 -20.09 9.57
CA SER A 240 17.48 -20.28 9.40
C SER A 240 18.06 -18.98 8.86
N ALA A 241 19.15 -18.52 9.47
CA ALA A 241 19.80 -17.22 9.24
C ALA A 241 20.40 -17.02 7.82
N HIS A 242 19.97 -17.81 6.84
CA HIS A 242 20.37 -17.74 5.43
C HIS A 242 19.22 -17.49 4.44
N ALA A 243 17.96 -17.34 4.90
CA ALA A 243 16.82 -17.01 4.06
C ALA A 243 16.53 -15.49 3.98
N LEU A 244 17.56 -14.64 3.96
CA LEU A 244 17.43 -13.19 3.74
C LEU A 244 17.14 -12.80 2.28
N HIS A 245 16.84 -13.78 1.42
CA HIS A 245 16.41 -13.53 0.06
C HIS A 245 14.89 -13.66 0.00
N THR A 246 14.22 -12.52 -0.04
CA THR A 246 12.86 -12.34 -0.54
C THR A 246 11.85 -13.37 0.01
N MET A 247 11.32 -13.14 1.21
CA MET A 247 10.00 -13.69 1.50
C MET A 247 9.03 -12.99 0.53
N GLU A 248 8.78 -13.60 -0.62
CA GLU A 248 7.82 -13.10 -1.58
C GLU A 248 6.45 -13.17 -0.91
N TRP A 249 5.93 -12.00 -0.52
CA TRP A 249 4.58 -11.85 0.05
C TRP A 249 3.48 -12.41 -0.88
N ALA A 250 3.84 -12.70 -2.14
CA ALA A 250 3.02 -13.41 -3.11
C ALA A 250 2.61 -14.83 -2.67
N ASP A 251 3.43 -15.51 -1.86
CA ASP A 251 3.20 -16.91 -1.44
C ASP A 251 2.53 -17.02 -0.06
N ALA A 252 2.20 -15.89 0.59
CA ALA A 252 1.56 -15.91 1.90
C ALA A 252 0.10 -16.40 1.79
N PRO A 253 -0.29 -17.46 2.52
CA PRO A 253 -1.59 -18.13 2.36
C PRO A 253 -2.70 -17.33 3.07
N TYR A 254 -3.00 -16.13 2.61
CA TYR A 254 -4.09 -15.32 3.18
C TYR A 254 -5.21 -15.15 2.18
N SER A 255 -6.37 -15.72 2.56
CA SER A 255 -7.71 -15.75 1.96
C SER A 255 -7.89 -14.86 0.73
N HIS A 256 -8.48 -15.31 -0.37
CA HIS A 256 -8.78 -14.37 -1.46
C HIS A 256 -9.92 -13.41 -1.01
N LEU A 257 -9.72 -12.09 -1.07
CA LEU A 257 -10.86 -11.15 -1.11
C LEU A 257 -11.55 -11.38 -2.44
N ASP A 258 -12.87 -11.61 -2.45
CA ASP A 258 -13.61 -11.62 -3.70
C ASP A 258 -13.53 -10.22 -4.34
N PRO A 259 -12.96 -10.06 -5.55
CA PRO A 259 -12.92 -8.77 -6.25
C PRO A 259 -14.30 -8.15 -6.44
N THR A 260 -15.38 -8.94 -6.34
CA THR A 260 -16.75 -8.42 -6.35
C THR A 260 -17.14 -7.62 -5.12
N ILE A 261 -16.33 -7.60 -4.05
CA ILE A 261 -16.59 -6.76 -2.86
C ILE A 261 -16.73 -5.27 -3.20
N PHE A 262 -16.03 -4.82 -4.23
CA PHE A 262 -16.08 -3.44 -4.72
C PHE A 262 -17.22 -3.20 -5.71
N LYS A 263 -17.91 -4.24 -6.17
CA LYS A 263 -19.04 -4.12 -7.11
C LYS A 263 -20.32 -3.86 -6.33
N THR A 264 -20.72 -2.60 -6.20
CA THR A 264 -22.05 -2.23 -5.70
C THR A 264 -23.15 -2.88 -6.55
N ARG A 265 -23.93 -3.80 -5.99
CA ARG A 265 -25.15 -4.32 -6.63
C ARG A 265 -26.19 -3.20 -6.68
N SER A 266 -26.31 -2.51 -7.80
CA SER A 266 -27.46 -1.66 -8.09
C SER A 266 -28.71 -2.54 -8.15
N LYS A 267 -29.59 -2.45 -7.14
CA LYS A 267 -30.92 -3.08 -7.19
C LYS A 267 -31.69 -2.44 -8.36
N VAL A 268 -31.83 -3.16 -9.46
CA VAL A 268 -32.76 -2.82 -10.54
C VAL A 268 -34.16 -2.87 -9.96
N LYS A 269 -34.81 -1.71 -9.80
CA LYS A 269 -36.25 -1.65 -9.56
C LYS A 269 -36.93 -2.18 -10.82
N LYS A 270 -37.54 -3.37 -10.73
CA LYS A 270 -38.48 -3.85 -11.75
C LYS A 270 -39.63 -2.84 -11.81
N LYS A 271 -39.83 -2.28 -13.01
CA LYS A 271 -41.07 -1.63 -13.41
C LYS A 271 -42.13 -2.69 -13.65
#